data_AF-A0A1G9JD23-F1
#
_entry.id   AF-A0A1G9JD23-F1
#
_cell.length_a   1.000
_cell.length_b   1.000
_cell.length_c   1.000
_cell.angle_alpha   90.00
_cell.angle_beta   90.00
_cell.angle_gamma   90.00
#
_symmetry.space_group_name_H-M   'P 1'
#
loop_
_entity.id
_entity.type
_entity.pdbx_description
1 polymer ?
#
loop_
_entity_poly.entity_id
_entity_poly.type
_entity_poly.pdbx_seq_one_letter_code
_entity_poly.pdbx_strand_id
1 'polypeptide(L)'
;MKKYLFTITPFILGVICFIAFSIIGSEVAPDGTLVEPFGLIPVGFLLISISLIASLIMSTWALFHNPTKIDKIAFGVSLAIILLSVSYLFLSFSYLHSLDMKEMSMVSKSIVS
;
A
#
# COMPACT_ATOMS: atom_id res chain seq x y z
N MET A 1 -1.24 -19.13 18.46
CA MET A 1 -1.81 -18.46 17.26
C MET A 1 -2.44 -17.10 17.56
N LYS A 2 -3.05 -16.85 18.73
CA LYS A 2 -3.72 -15.57 19.05
C LYS A 2 -2.84 -14.31 18.91
N LYS A 3 -1.51 -14.42 19.07
CA LYS A 3 -0.56 -13.30 19.02
C LYS A 3 -0.62 -12.49 17.72
N TYR A 4 -0.90 -13.15 16.60
CA TYR A 4 -0.95 -12.52 15.26
C TYR A 4 -2.36 -12.11 14.84
N LEU A 5 -3.41 -12.47 15.60
CA LEU A 5 -4.77 -12.06 15.28
C LEU A 5 -4.90 -10.53 15.30
N PHE A 6 -4.22 -9.87 16.25
CA PHE A 6 -4.22 -8.42 16.34
C PHE A 6 -3.63 -7.73 15.10
N THR A 7 -2.70 -8.39 14.43
CA THR A 7 -2.08 -7.92 13.19
C THR A 7 -2.94 -8.24 11.96
N ILE A 8 -3.53 -9.45 11.91
CA ILE A 8 -4.34 -9.89 10.77
C ILE A 8 -5.63 -9.08 10.62
N THR A 9 -6.26 -8.64 11.72
CA THR A 9 -7.50 -7.86 11.67
C THR A 9 -7.39 -6.56 10.87
N PRO A 10 -6.46 -5.63 11.18
CA PRO A 10 -6.29 -4.41 10.39
C PRO A 10 -5.83 -4.69 8.96
N PHE A 11 -5.08 -5.78 8.70
CA PHE A 11 -4.72 -6.18 7.34
C PHE A 11 -5.96 -6.51 6.49
N ILE A 12 -6.83 -7.38 6.99
CA ILE A 12 -8.06 -7.77 6.31
C ILE A 12 -8.96 -6.54 6.11
N LEU A 13 -9.08 -5.70 7.14
CA LEU A 13 -9.89 -4.48 7.05
C LEU A 13 -9.36 -3.52 5.98
N GLY A 14 -8.03 -3.37 5.87
CA GLY A 14 -7.41 -2.58 4.82
C GLY A 14 -7.70 -3.13 3.42
N VAL A 15 -7.64 -4.45 3.23
CA VAL A 15 -8.01 -5.10 1.95
C VAL A 15 -9.50 -4.86 1.62
N ILE A 16 -10.38 -4.95 2.62
CA ILE A 16 -11.81 -4.67 2.45
C ILE A 16 -12.03 -3.22 1.98
N CYS A 17 -11.24 -2.25 2.45
CA CYS A 17 -11.33 -0.87 1.96
C CYS A 17 -11.06 -0.77 0.45
N PHE A 18 -10.06 -1.48 -0.07
CA PHE A 18 -9.77 -1.51 -1.51
C PHE A 18 -10.86 -2.21 -2.33
N ILE A 19 -11.39 -3.32 -1.80
CA ILE A 19 -12.50 -4.03 -2.43
C ILE A 19 -13.74 -3.13 -2.48
N ALA A 20 -14.08 -2.48 -1.37
CA ALA A 20 -15.22 -1.56 -1.30
C ALA A 20 -15.05 -0.36 -2.24
N PHE A 21 -13.85 0.23 -2.34
CA PHE A 21 -13.55 1.26 -3.34
C PHE A 21 -13.83 0.76 -4.77
N SER A 22 -13.43 -0.48 -5.08
CA SER A 22 -13.62 -1.07 -6.40
C SER A 22 -15.10 -1.34 -6.73
N ILE A 23 -15.93 -1.60 -5.72
CA ILE A 23 -17.38 -1.86 -5.90
C ILE A 23 -18.15 -0.54 -6.03
N ILE A 24 -17.86 0.45 -5.18
CA ILE A 24 -18.55 1.74 -5.18
C ILE A 24 -18.18 2.55 -6.42
N GLY A 25 -16.90 2.51 -6.82
CA GLY A 25 -16.40 3.20 -7.99
C GLY A 25 -16.35 4.72 -7.84
N SER A 26 -16.22 5.39 -8.98
CA SER A 26 -16.17 6.84 -9.15
C SER A 26 -17.26 7.25 -10.11
N GLU A 27 -18.08 8.23 -9.74
CA GLU A 27 -19.10 8.77 -10.65
C GLU A 27 -18.92 10.28 -10.86
N VAL A 28 -19.21 10.74 -12.08
CA VAL A 28 -19.25 12.18 -12.38
C VAL A 28 -20.70 12.64 -12.28
N ALA A 29 -20.96 13.55 -11.36
CA ALA A 29 -22.27 14.15 -11.17
C ALA A 29 -22.61 15.08 -12.36
N PRO A 30 -23.90 15.39 -12.58
CA PRO A 30 -24.36 16.19 -13.75
C PRO A 30 -23.79 17.61 -13.82
N ASP A 31 -23.32 18.14 -12.69
CA ASP A 31 -22.62 19.41 -12.54
C ASP A 31 -21.12 19.34 -12.87
N GLY A 32 -20.63 18.16 -13.27
CA GLY A 32 -19.21 17.90 -13.55
C GLY A 32 -18.39 17.59 -12.31
N THR A 33 -19.00 17.49 -11.13
CA THR A 33 -18.29 17.15 -9.89
C THR A 33 -18.01 15.66 -9.84
N LEU A 34 -16.77 15.29 -9.55
CA LEU A 34 -16.37 13.89 -9.39
C LEU A 34 -16.66 13.43 -7.95
N VAL A 35 -17.57 12.46 -7.80
CA VAL A 35 -17.98 11.85 -6.54
C VAL A 35 -17.23 10.54 -6.38
N GLU A 36 -16.17 10.57 -5.57
CA GLU A 36 -15.38 9.39 -5.25
C GLU A 36 -15.37 9.11 -3.75
N PRO A 37 -15.36 7.82 -3.36
CA PRO A 37 -15.10 7.38 -2.00
C PRO A 37 -13.60 7.55 -1.65
N PHE A 38 -13.07 8.78 -1.80
CA PHE A 38 -11.67 9.14 -1.58
C PHE A 38 -11.11 8.70 -0.23
N GLY A 39 -11.95 8.57 0.79
CA GLY A 39 -11.51 8.12 2.11
C GLY A 39 -11.06 6.66 2.14
N LEU A 40 -11.58 5.79 1.28
CA LEU A 40 -11.31 4.35 1.37
C LEU A 40 -9.90 3.97 0.95
N ILE A 41 -9.32 4.62 -0.07
CA ILE A 41 -7.96 4.31 -0.54
C ILE A 41 -6.90 4.68 0.52
N PRO A 42 -6.84 5.92 1.04
CA PRO A 42 -5.87 6.31 2.06
C PRO A 42 -6.03 5.51 3.35
N VAL A 43 -7.27 5.26 3.78
CA VAL A 43 -7.55 4.44 4.98
C VAL A 43 -7.09 2.99 4.77
N GLY A 44 -7.33 2.42 3.59
CA GLY A 44 -6.84 1.09 3.22
C GLY A 44 -5.32 0.98 3.34
N PHE A 45 -4.59 1.94 2.77
CA PHE A 45 -3.13 2.00 2.90
C PHE A 45 -2.65 2.18 4.35
N LEU A 46 -3.31 3.02 5.15
CA LEU A 46 -2.98 3.22 6.55
C LEU A 46 -3.16 1.92 7.36
N LEU A 47 -4.28 1.23 7.20
CA LEU A 47 -4.57 -0.02 7.91
C LEU A 47 -3.57 -1.13 7.56
N ILE A 48 -3.24 -1.29 6.28
CA ILE A 48 -2.22 -2.25 5.84
C ILE A 48 -0.85 -1.89 6.41
N SER A 49 -0.48 -0.60 6.38
CA SER A 49 0.81 -0.12 6.90
C SER A 49 0.95 -0.36 8.40
N ILE A 50 -0.09 -0.05 9.18
CA ILE A 50 -0.13 -0.32 10.63
C ILE A 50 0.02 -1.81 10.90
N SER A 51 -0.68 -2.66 10.16
CA SER A 51 -0.53 -4.11 10.26
C SER A 51 0.92 -4.55 9.99
N LEU A 52 1.53 -4.05 8.93
CA LEU A 52 2.89 -4.42 8.54
C LEU A 52 3.90 -4.07 9.64
N ILE A 53 3.80 -2.85 10.18
CA ILE A 53 4.66 -2.35 11.26
C ILE A 53 4.44 -3.16 12.53
N ALA A 54 3.19 -3.42 12.92
CA ALA A 54 2.86 -4.22 14.09
C ALA A 54 3.39 -5.66 13.97
N SER A 55 3.26 -6.27 12.78
CA SER A 55 3.81 -7.59 12.49
C SER A 55 5.33 -7.63 12.69
N LEU A 56 6.03 -6.61 12.18
CA LEU A 56 7.48 -6.52 12.27
C LEU A 56 7.94 -6.35 13.72
N ILE A 57 7.29 -5.47 14.49
CA ILE A 57 7.63 -5.24 15.90
C ILE A 57 7.42 -6.53 16.72
N MET A 58 6.28 -7.17 16.57
CA MET A 58 5.93 -8.39 17.31
C MET A 58 6.87 -9.55 16.99
N SER A 59 7.18 -9.76 15.71
CA SER A 59 8.09 -10.80 15.27
C SER A 59 9.54 -10.52 15.69
N THR A 60 10.01 -9.28 15.60
CA THR A 60 11.34 -8.86 16.08
C THR A 60 11.47 -9.07 17.58
N TRP A 61 10.49 -8.63 18.37
CA TRP A 61 10.50 -8.83 19.83
C TRP A 61 10.51 -10.31 20.21
N ALA A 62 9.72 -11.13 19.51
CA ALA A 62 9.71 -12.58 19.71
C ALA A 62 11.04 -13.25 19.37
N LEU A 63 11.79 -12.73 18.38
CA LEU A 63 13.13 -13.21 18.03
C LEU A 63 14.14 -13.02 19.17
N PHE A 64 14.06 -11.90 19.91
CA PHE A 64 15.01 -11.59 20.98
C PHE A 64 14.73 -12.31 22.30
N HIS A 65 13.49 -12.73 22.57
CA HIS A 65 13.15 -13.41 23.83
C HIS A 65 13.20 -14.93 23.73
N ASN A 66 12.33 -15.54 22.91
CA ASN A 66 12.28 -17.00 22.75
C ASN A 66 11.57 -17.35 21.44
N PRO A 67 12.30 -17.44 20.32
CA PRO A 67 11.69 -17.58 19.01
C PRO A 67 11.09 -18.96 18.80
N THR A 68 9.78 -19.02 18.59
CA THR A 68 9.15 -20.23 18.06
C THR A 68 9.40 -20.33 16.55
N LYS A 69 9.19 -21.52 15.97
CA LYS A 69 9.30 -21.73 14.52
C LYS A 69 8.41 -20.77 13.71
N ILE A 70 7.23 -20.44 14.25
CA ILE A 70 6.26 -19.54 13.62
C ILE A 70 6.78 -18.10 13.60
N ASP A 71 7.45 -17.65 14.67
CA ASP A 71 7.94 -16.27 14.77
C ASP A 71 9.06 -15.99 13.76
N LYS A 72 9.92 -16.99 13.50
CA LYS A 72 10.95 -16.92 12.45
C LYS A 72 10.34 -16.79 11.05
N ILE A 73 9.30 -17.59 10.78
CA ILE A 73 8.57 -17.52 9.50
C ILE A 73 7.86 -16.17 9.37
N ALA A 74 7.16 -15.72 10.41
CA ALA A 74 6.44 -14.45 10.40
C ALA A 74 7.36 -13.25 10.18
N PHE A 75 8.55 -13.26 10.77
CA PHE A 75 9.58 -12.24 10.52
C PHE A 75 10.02 -12.25 9.05
N GLY A 76 10.36 -13.42 8.51
CA GLY A 76 10.78 -13.56 7.12
C GLY A 76 9.70 -13.11 6.13
N VAL A 77 8.44 -13.48 6.36
CA VAL A 77 7.29 -13.06 5.55
C VAL A 77 7.09 -11.54 5.64
N SER A 78 7.13 -10.97 6.84
CA SER A 78 6.94 -9.52 7.02
C SER A 78 8.03 -8.73 6.31
N LEU A 79 9.29 -9.17 6.41
CA LEU A 79 10.42 -8.54 5.73
C LEU A 79 10.30 -8.64 4.21
N ALA A 80 9.89 -9.81 3.68
CA ALA A 80 9.68 -10.00 2.24
C ALA A 80 8.58 -9.07 1.69
N ILE A 81 7.46 -8.93 2.41
CA ILE A 81 6.37 -8.03 2.00
C ILE A 81 6.83 -6.56 2.02
N ILE A 82 7.60 -6.16 3.04
CA ILE A 82 8.18 -4.81 3.10
C ILE A 82 9.07 -4.56 1.88
N LEU A 83 9.98 -5.49 1.57
CA LEU A 83 10.88 -5.34 0.43
C LEU A 83 10.10 -5.25 -0.89
N LEU A 84 9.10 -6.11 -1.09
CA LEU A 84 8.21 -6.06 -2.25
C LEU A 84 7.49 -4.70 -2.36
N SER A 85 6.97 -4.19 -1.24
CA SER A 85 6.28 -2.89 -1.19
C SER A 85 7.23 -1.74 -1.52
N VAL A 86 8.47 -1.75 -1.00
CA VAL A 86 9.47 -0.73 -1.28
C VAL A 86 9.88 -0.77 -2.76
N SER A 87 10.10 -1.96 -3.32
CA SER A 87 10.40 -2.12 -4.75
C SER A 87 9.26 -1.62 -5.63
N TYR A 88 8.01 -1.90 -5.26
CA TYR A 88 6.83 -1.40 -5.99
C TYR A 88 6.73 0.13 -5.95
N LEU A 89 6.97 0.74 -4.79
CA LEU A 89 6.97 2.20 -4.64
C LEU A 89 8.07 2.85 -5.48
N PHE A 90 9.28 2.27 -5.45
CA PHE A 90 10.40 2.75 -6.27
C PHE A 90 10.07 2.71 -7.76
N LEU A 91 9.51 1.60 -8.24
CA LEU A 91 9.09 1.45 -9.64
C LEU A 91 8.02 2.47 -10.02
N SER A 92 7.02 2.67 -9.15
CA SER A 92 5.95 3.65 -9.38
C SER A 92 6.49 5.08 -9.46
N PHE A 93 7.46 5.43 -8.59
CA PHE A 93 8.12 6.73 -8.62
C PHE A 93 8.97 6.92 -9.88
N SER A 94 9.75 5.91 -10.28
CA SER A 94 10.53 5.96 -11.53
C SER A 94 9.62 6.09 -12.75
N TYR A 95 8.48 5.40 -12.77
CA TYR A 95 7.50 5.49 -13.83
C TYR A 95 6.90 6.91 -13.92
N LEU A 96 6.51 7.48 -12.78
CA LEU A 96 5.98 8.85 -12.73
C LEU A 96 7.00 9.89 -13.22
N HIS A 97 8.27 9.76 -12.81
CA HIS A 97 9.33 10.65 -13.27
C HIS A 97 9.58 10.53 -14.78
N SER A 98 9.49 9.31 -15.33
CA SER A 98 9.60 9.10 -16.78
C SER A 98 8.45 9.75 -17.57
N LEU A 99 7.24 9.79 -17.01
CA LEU A 99 6.09 10.44 -17.66
C LEU A 99 6.26 11.96 -17.72
N ASP A 100 6.70 12.57 -16.62
CA ASP A 100 6.94 14.02 -16.55
C ASP A 100 7.98 14.48 -17.59
N MET A 101 9.10 13.75 -17.71
CA MET A 101 10.13 14.02 -18.72
C MET A 101 9.60 13.88 -20.16
N LYS A 102 8.68 12.93 -20.41
CA LYS A 102 8.09 12.70 -21.72
C LYS A 102 7.12 13.82 -22.09
N GLU A 103 6.30 14.28 -21.15
CA GLU A 103 5.42 15.44 -21.32
C GLU A 103 6.22 16.70 -21.67
N MET A 104 7.28 17.01 -20.91
CA MET A 104 8.14 18.17 -21.20
C MET A 104 8.79 18.10 -22.59
N SER A 105 9.18 16.91 -23.06
CA SER A 105 9.73 16.72 -24.41
C SER A 105 8.70 16.96 -25.52
N MET A 106 7.45 16.53 -25.33
CA MET A 106 6.37 16.75 -26.30
C MET A 106 5.97 18.22 -26.37
N VAL A 107 5.85 18.90 -25.23
CA VAL A 107 5.58 20.33 -25.15
C VAL A 107 6.69 21.13 -25.83
N SER A 108 7.96 20.81 -25.56
CA SER A 108 9.10 21.47 -26.22
C SER A 108 9.06 21.33 -27.75
N LYS A 109 8.73 20.15 -28.28
CA LYS A 109 8.58 19.94 -29.73
C LYS A 109 7.41 20.70 -30.34
N SER A 110 6.31 20.87 -29.59
CA SER A 110 5.13 21.64 -30.05
C SER A 110 5.37 23.15 -30.09
N ILE A 111 6.26 23.69 -29.25
CA ILE A 111 6.57 25.13 -29.21
C ILE A 111 7.58 25.51 -30.31
N VAL A 112 8.42 24.57 -30.73
CA VAL A 112 9.48 24.78 -31.72
C VAL A 112 9.00 24.54 -33.17
N SER A 113 7.78 24.01 -33.36
CA SER A 113 7.12 23.81 -34.66
C SER A 113 6.11 24.91 -34.97
#